data_AF-A0A522CRN5-F1
#
_entry.id   AF-A0A522CRN5-F1
#
_cell.length_a   1.000
_cell.length_b   1.000
_cell.length_c   1.000
_cell.angle_alpha   90.00
_cell.angle_beta   90.00
_cell.angle_gamma   90.00
#
_symmetry.space_group_name_H-M   'P 1'
#
loop_
_entity.id
_entity.type
_entity.pdbx_description
1 polymer ?
#
loop_
_entity_poly.entity_id
_entity_poly.type
_entity_poly.pdbx_seq_one_letter_code
_entity_poly.pdbx_strand_id
1 'polypeptide(L)'
;MTLEQRRRAVWGGLILLGMITGFIASAQHFAGFRLPAWGALALVVLVLPAAGYLTLRWWRLLDEVAQEAHKFAWYWGGSAGIMVACLVMMLVEREVIQAPLIMGPSASDAFSAGAVTVLMSQLAGYLVAWAGWWWSRR
;
A
#
# COMPACT_ATOMS: atom_id res chain seq x y z
N MET A 1 -8.75 21.16 -18.14
CA MET A 1 -7.99 19.88 -18.06
C MET A 1 -8.76 18.80 -18.79
N THR A 2 -8.16 18.19 -19.81
CA THR A 2 -8.72 17.03 -20.53
C THR A 2 -8.71 15.77 -19.65
N LEU A 3 -9.48 14.73 -20.02
CA LEU A 3 -9.51 13.46 -19.30
C LEU A 3 -8.11 12.81 -19.25
N GLU A 4 -7.37 12.87 -20.35
CA GLU A 4 -6.01 12.36 -20.46
C GLU A 4 -5.04 13.10 -19.52
N GLN A 5 -5.14 14.44 -19.45
CA GLN A 5 -4.36 15.25 -18.52
C GLN A 5 -4.67 14.87 -17.06
N ARG A 6 -5.95 14.61 -16.73
CA ARG A 6 -6.35 14.14 -15.38
C ARG A 6 -5.75 12.78 -15.05
N ARG A 7 -5.81 11.83 -16.00
CA ARG A 7 -5.21 10.50 -15.83
C ARG A 7 -3.70 10.61 -15.58
N ARG A 8 -2.97 11.37 -16.41
CA ARG A 8 -1.53 11.59 -16.25
C ARG A 8 -1.19 12.22 -14.90
N ALA A 9 -1.95 13.22 -14.47
CA ALA A 9 -1.73 13.89 -13.18
C ALA A 9 -1.93 12.94 -11.99
N VAL A 10 -2.99 12.11 -12.02
CA VAL A 10 -3.24 11.15 -10.93
C VAL A 10 -2.18 10.04 -10.91
N TRP A 11 -1.79 9.50 -12.07
CA TRP A 11 -0.71 8.52 -12.18
C TRP A 11 0.62 9.09 -11.69
N GLY A 12 0.98 10.30 -12.13
CA GLY A 12 2.18 11.00 -11.69
C GLY A 12 2.18 11.22 -10.18
N GLY A 13 1.03 11.58 -9.60
CA GLY A 13 0.86 11.72 -8.15
C GLY A 13 1.07 10.42 -7.38
N LEU A 14 0.48 9.30 -7.83
CA LEU A 14 0.66 7.98 -7.21
C LEU A 14 2.12 7.52 -7.27
N ILE A 15 2.75 7.67 -8.43
CA ILE A 15 4.14 7.30 -8.66
C ILE A 15 5.07 8.15 -7.77
N LEU A 16 4.87 9.47 -7.73
CA LEU A 16 5.66 10.37 -6.89
C LEU A 16 5.49 10.04 -5.41
N LEU A 17 4.26 9.79 -4.96
CA LEU A 17 3.99 9.41 -3.58
C LEU A 17 4.71 8.10 -3.21
N GLY A 18 4.65 7.10 -4.08
CA GLY A 18 5.37 5.83 -3.91
C GLY A 18 6.89 5.99 -3.91
N MET A 19 7.44 6.86 -4.76
CA MET A 19 8.88 7.17 -4.75
C MET A 19 9.31 7.84 -3.45
N ILE A 20 8.55 8.81 -2.96
CA ILE A 20 8.87 9.53 -1.72
C ILE A 20 8.87 8.54 -0.54
N THR A 21 7.82 7.72 -0.41
CA THR A 21 7.71 6.77 0.69
C THR A 21 8.75 5.66 0.60
N GLY A 22 9.00 5.14 -0.61
CA GLY A 22 10.04 4.14 -0.86
C GLY A 22 11.45 4.67 -0.60
N PHE A 23 11.73 5.93 -0.97
CA PHE A 23 13.01 6.58 -0.67
C PHE A 23 13.20 6.76 0.83
N ILE A 24 12.18 7.24 1.55
CA ILE A 24 12.24 7.39 3.01
C ILE A 24 12.49 6.04 3.69
N ALA A 25 11.71 5.01 3.34
CA ALA A 25 11.89 3.66 3.90
C ALA A 25 13.30 3.11 3.61
N SER A 26 13.80 3.33 2.39
CA SER A 26 15.15 2.90 1.97
C SER A 26 16.24 3.65 2.73
N ALA A 27 16.10 4.97 2.90
CA ALA A 27 17.03 5.78 3.69
C ALA A 27 17.05 5.32 5.16
N GLN A 28 15.90 4.94 5.71
CA GLN A 28 15.83 4.42 7.07
C GLN A 28 16.56 3.08 7.23
N HIS A 29 16.41 2.18 6.25
CA HIS A 29 17.01 0.86 6.29
C HIS A 29 18.52 0.87 5.97
N PHE A 30 18.93 1.55 4.89
CA PHE A 30 20.32 1.49 4.40
C PHE A 30 21.23 2.59 4.94
N ALA A 31 20.70 3.77 5.28
CA ALA A 31 21.50 4.90 5.76
C ALA A 31 21.40 5.08 7.29
N GLY A 32 20.68 4.21 7.99
CA GLY A 32 20.46 4.31 9.45
C GLY A 32 19.69 5.56 9.88
N PHE A 33 19.07 6.27 8.93
CA PHE A 33 18.25 7.44 9.21
C PHE A 33 17.01 7.02 10.00
N ARG A 34 16.63 7.76 11.03
CA ARG A 34 15.37 7.50 11.74
C ARG A 34 14.55 8.77 11.78
N LEU A 35 13.34 8.68 11.22
CA LEU A 35 12.38 9.77 11.35
C LEU A 35 12.03 9.97 12.83
N PRO A 36 12.07 11.21 13.35
CA PRO A 36 11.54 11.50 14.66
C PRO A 36 10.05 11.14 14.72
N ALA A 37 9.51 10.90 15.91
CA ALA A 37 8.13 10.43 16.09
C ALA A 37 7.09 11.31 15.39
N TRP A 38 7.24 12.63 15.49
CA TRP A 38 6.38 13.60 14.80
C TRP A 38 6.49 13.50 13.27
N GLY A 39 7.67 13.17 12.74
CA GLY A 39 7.91 13.04 11.31
C GLY A 39 7.24 11.80 10.73
N ALA A 40 7.29 10.67 11.45
CA ALA A 40 6.56 9.47 11.04
C ALA A 40 5.04 9.62 11.21
N LEU A 41 4.57 10.30 12.26
CA LEU A 41 3.16 10.64 12.40
C LEU A 41 2.68 11.52 11.24
N ALA A 42 3.44 12.57 10.90
CA ALA A 42 3.15 13.42 9.76
C ALA A 42 3.11 12.61 8.46
N LEU A 43 4.04 11.67 8.28
CA LEU A 43 4.06 10.78 7.12
C LEU A 43 2.77 9.95 7.03
N VAL A 44 2.32 9.32 8.12
CA VAL A 44 1.06 8.55 8.12
C VAL A 44 -0.16 9.43 7.82
N VAL A 45 -0.26 10.56 8.52
CA VAL A 45 -1.41 11.48 8.40
C VAL A 45 -1.49 12.13 7.02
N LEU A 46 -0.38 12.28 6.31
CA LEU A 46 -0.36 12.86 4.97
C LEU A 46 -0.43 11.80 3.87
N VAL A 47 0.40 10.75 3.96
CA VAL A 47 0.57 9.76 2.90
C VAL A 47 -0.64 8.85 2.78
N LEU A 48 -1.17 8.31 3.88
CA LEU A 48 -2.30 7.37 3.78
C LEU A 48 -3.55 8.04 3.21
N PRO A 49 -3.97 9.25 3.66
CA PRO A 49 -5.08 9.95 3.03
C PRO A 49 -4.78 10.39 1.60
N ALA A 50 -3.56 10.84 1.29
CA ALA A 50 -3.19 11.20 -0.07
C ALA A 50 -3.24 9.98 -1.02
N ALA A 51 -2.73 8.83 -0.60
CA ALA A 51 -2.82 7.58 -1.34
C ALA A 51 -4.28 7.17 -1.56
N GLY A 52 -5.09 7.17 -0.50
CA GLY A 52 -6.52 6.86 -0.60
C GLY A 52 -7.26 7.80 -1.55
N TYR A 53 -7.01 9.11 -1.44
CA TYR A 53 -7.61 10.13 -2.31
C TYR A 53 -7.20 9.94 -3.77
N LEU A 54 -5.90 9.79 -4.06
CA LEU A 54 -5.40 9.61 -5.42
C LEU A 54 -5.89 8.29 -6.03
N THR A 55 -5.94 7.21 -5.25
CA THR A 55 -6.48 5.92 -5.68
C THR A 55 -7.99 6.00 -5.98
N LEU A 56 -8.78 6.69 -5.14
CA LEU A 56 -10.20 6.93 -5.42
C LEU A 56 -10.41 7.80 -6.66
N ARG A 57 -9.55 8.80 -6.88
CA ARG A 57 -9.59 9.63 -8.09
C ARG A 57 -9.24 8.81 -9.33
N TRP A 58 -8.22 7.97 -9.24
CA TRP A 58 -7.83 7.04 -10.31
C TRP A 58 -8.98 6.09 -10.64
N TRP A 59 -9.59 5.48 -9.62
CA TRP A 59 -10.71 4.56 -9.76
C TRP A 59 -11.87 5.16 -10.56
N ARG A 60 -12.27 6.39 -10.23
CA ARG A 60 -13.37 7.11 -10.91
C ARG A 60 -13.07 7.44 -12.37
N LEU A 61 -11.82 7.30 -12.82
CA LEU A 61 -11.42 7.54 -14.22
C LEU A 61 -11.39 6.25 -15.05
N LEU A 62 -11.55 5.09 -14.42
CA LEU A 62 -11.66 3.81 -15.09
C LEU A 62 -13.05 3.65 -15.70
N ASP A 63 -13.14 2.88 -16.78
CA ASP A 63 -14.43 2.42 -17.30
C ASP A 63 -15.05 1.36 -16.37
N GLU A 64 -16.33 1.08 -16.57
CA GLU A 64 -17.09 0.16 -15.74
C GLU A 64 -16.53 -1.27 -15.81
N VAL A 65 -16.08 -1.69 -16.99
CA VAL A 65 -15.53 -3.03 -17.24
C VAL A 65 -14.26 -3.26 -16.42
N ALA A 66 -13.33 -2.30 -16.43
CA ALA A 66 -12.13 -2.32 -15.62
C ALA A 66 -12.45 -2.25 -14.13
N GLN A 67 -13.42 -1.43 -13.71
CA GLN A 67 -13.85 -1.39 -12.31
C GLN A 67 -14.41 -2.73 -11.84
N GLU A 68 -15.20 -3.43 -12.65
CA GLU A 68 -15.70 -4.78 -12.31
C GLU A 68 -14.55 -5.78 -12.17
N ALA A 69 -13.56 -5.74 -13.06
CA ALA A 69 -12.38 -6.60 -12.97
C ALA A 69 -11.64 -6.39 -11.64
N HIS A 70 -11.45 -5.14 -11.22
CA HIS A 70 -10.80 -4.83 -9.94
C HIS A 70 -11.65 -5.22 -8.73
N LYS A 71 -12.97 -5.03 -8.79
CA LYS A 71 -13.89 -5.45 -7.71
C LYS A 71 -13.87 -6.96 -7.53
N PHE A 72 -13.94 -7.71 -8.64
CA PHE A 72 -13.86 -9.17 -8.64
C PHE A 72 -12.55 -9.66 -8.00
N ALA A 73 -11.44 -9.03 -8.34
CA ALA A 73 -10.13 -9.32 -7.76
C ALA A 73 -9.92 -8.73 -6.35
N TRP A 74 -10.98 -8.35 -5.62
CA TRP A 74 -10.93 -7.83 -4.25
C TRP A 74 -9.96 -6.65 -4.02
N TYR A 75 -9.79 -5.77 -5.03
CA TYR A 75 -8.86 -4.64 -5.01
C TYR A 75 -8.97 -3.77 -3.77
N TRP A 76 -10.20 -3.39 -3.38
CA TRP A 76 -10.43 -2.49 -2.26
C TRP A 76 -10.13 -3.14 -0.91
N GLY A 77 -10.48 -4.41 -0.74
CA GLY A 77 -10.15 -5.17 0.47
C GLY A 77 -8.65 -5.33 0.63
N GLY A 78 -7.95 -5.67 -0.46
CA GLY A 78 -6.48 -5.74 -0.46
C GLY A 78 -5.82 -4.41 -0.15
N SER A 79 -6.24 -3.32 -0.82
CA SER A 79 -5.68 -1.98 -0.62
C SER A 79 -5.90 -1.45 0.80
N ALA A 80 -7.11 -1.60 1.33
CA ALA A 80 -7.43 -1.19 2.70
C ALA A 80 -6.64 -2.02 3.74
N GLY A 81 -6.54 -3.33 3.53
CA GLY A 81 -5.75 -4.22 4.38
C GLY A 81 -4.27 -3.82 4.42
N ILE A 82 -3.68 -3.45 3.28
CA ILE A 82 -2.29 -2.97 3.20
C ILE A 82 -2.13 -1.64 3.96
N MET A 83 -3.05 -0.69 3.80
CA MET A 83 -3.01 0.59 4.54
C MET A 83 -3.02 0.36 6.06
N VAL A 84 -3.87 -0.55 6.54
CA VAL A 84 -3.94 -0.92 7.96
C VAL A 84 -2.65 -1.64 8.39
N ALA A 85 -2.15 -2.57 7.59
CA ALA A 85 -0.90 -3.29 7.89
C ALA A 85 0.30 -2.33 8.02
N CYS A 86 0.44 -1.35 7.12
CA CYS A 86 1.48 -0.32 7.22
C CYS A 86 1.38 0.49 8.52
N LEU A 87 0.16 0.86 8.92
CA LEU A 87 -0.07 1.59 10.17
C LEU A 87 0.30 0.74 11.40
N VAL A 88 -0.11 -0.53 11.42
CA VAL A 88 0.24 -1.47 12.50
C VAL A 88 1.75 -1.71 12.56
N MET A 89 2.42 -1.93 11.42
CA MET A 89 3.88 -2.10 11.36
C MET A 89 4.61 -0.91 11.97
N MET A 90 4.20 0.32 11.63
CA MET A 90 4.80 1.52 12.22
C MET A 90 4.62 1.57 13.75
N LEU A 91 3.45 1.17 14.26
CA LEU A 91 3.20 1.15 15.71
C LEU A 91 4.05 0.09 16.42
N VAL A 92 4.25 -1.07 15.79
CA VAL A 92 5.12 -2.16 16.30
C VAL A 92 6.59 -1.73 16.29
N GLU A 93 7.10 -1.17 15.19
CA GLU A 93 8.49 -0.69 15.07
C GLU A 93 8.85 0.39 16.09
N ARG A 94 7.85 1.15 16.54
CA ARG A 94 8.00 2.21 17.55
C ARG A 94 7.68 1.76 18.96
N GLU A 95 7.46 0.46 19.17
CA GLU A 95 7.15 -0.14 20.48
C GLU A 95 5.88 0.44 21.14
N VAL A 96 4.98 1.05 20.35
CA VAL A 96 3.70 1.58 20.84
C VAL A 96 2.73 0.44 21.13
N ILE A 97 2.79 -0.62 20.34
CA ILE A 97 2.06 -1.87 20.54
C ILE A 97 3.02 -3.05 20.40
N GLN A 98 2.77 -4.12 21.15
CA GLN A 98 3.55 -5.35 21.03
C GLN A 98 3.15 -6.13 19.78
N ALA A 99 4.11 -6.78 19.13
CA ALA A 99 3.83 -7.68 18.03
C ALA A 99 2.87 -8.80 18.50
N PRO A 100 1.77 -9.08 17.78
CA PRO A 100 0.72 -10.00 18.25
C PRO A 100 1.13 -11.48 18.41
N LEU A 101 2.33 -11.88 17.99
CA LEU A 101 2.80 -13.28 18.04
C LEU A 101 4.17 -13.37 18.74
N ILE A 102 4.19 -14.11 19.85
CA ILE A 102 5.36 -14.33 20.70
C ILE A 102 6.16 -15.56 20.19
N MET A 103 7.45 -15.35 19.86
CA MET A 103 8.64 -16.18 20.14
C MET A 103 9.68 -16.12 19.01
N GLY A 104 10.78 -15.40 19.26
CA GLY A 104 11.95 -15.33 18.38
C GLY A 104 12.82 -14.09 18.71
N PRO A 105 14.11 -14.06 18.34
CA PRO A 105 15.06 -13.02 18.76
C PRO A 105 14.68 -11.57 18.40
N SER A 106 13.76 -11.38 17.45
CA SER A 106 13.14 -10.09 17.11
C SER A 106 11.70 -10.30 16.62
N ALA A 107 10.74 -10.20 17.53
CA ALA A 107 9.30 -10.32 17.21
C ALA A 107 8.84 -9.33 16.12
N SER A 108 9.51 -8.17 16.01
CA SER A 108 9.35 -7.19 14.93
C SER A 108 9.64 -7.78 13.55
N ASP A 109 10.68 -8.61 13.43
CA ASP A 109 11.17 -9.11 12.15
C ASP A 109 10.26 -10.25 11.67
N ALA A 110 9.82 -11.11 12.59
CA ALA A 110 8.83 -12.15 12.30
C ALA A 110 7.48 -11.54 11.87
N PHE A 111 7.03 -10.50 12.58
CA PHE A 111 5.82 -9.76 12.18
C PHE A 111 5.96 -9.12 10.80
N SER A 112 7.09 -8.46 10.55
CA SER A 112 7.38 -7.83 9.26
C SER A 112 7.45 -8.86 8.12
N ALA A 113 8.10 -10.00 8.34
CA ALA A 113 8.15 -11.10 7.38
C ALA A 113 6.75 -11.67 7.09
N GLY A 114 5.91 -11.81 8.12
CA GLY A 114 4.51 -12.21 7.97
C GLY A 114 3.72 -11.19 7.15
N ALA A 115 3.83 -9.89 7.47
CA ALA A 115 3.17 -8.82 6.74
C ALA A 115 3.58 -8.79 5.26
N VAL A 116 4.87 -8.94 4.96
CA VAL A 116 5.39 -9.03 3.59
C VAL A 116 4.85 -10.29 2.89
N THR A 117 4.81 -11.43 3.57
CA THR A 117 4.29 -12.68 3.00
C THR A 117 2.80 -12.57 2.63
N VAL A 118 2.01 -11.96 3.52
CA VAL A 118 0.59 -11.67 3.25
C VAL A 118 0.44 -10.69 2.09
N LEU A 119 1.22 -9.61 2.07
CA LEU A 119 1.23 -8.63 0.98
C LEU A 119 1.52 -9.30 -0.38
N MET A 120 2.55 -10.15 -0.44
CA MET A 120 2.94 -10.84 -1.67
C MET A 120 1.90 -11.87 -2.10
N SER A 121 1.36 -12.66 -1.16
CA SER A 121 0.27 -13.62 -1.44
C SER A 121 -0.98 -12.91 -1.95
N GLN A 122 -1.36 -11.80 -1.32
CA GLN A 122 -2.48 -10.97 -1.72
C GLN A 122 -2.27 -10.37 -3.11
N LEU A 123 -1.08 -9.86 -3.42
CA LEU A 123 -0.76 -9.32 -4.74
C LEU A 123 -0.81 -10.41 -5.82
N ALA A 124 -0.23 -11.58 -5.54
CA ALA A 124 -0.27 -12.71 -6.46
C ALA A 124 -1.71 -13.18 -6.72
N GLY A 125 -2.50 -13.36 -5.66
CA GLY A 125 -3.92 -13.73 -5.78
C GLY A 125 -4.73 -12.71 -6.55
N TYR A 126 -4.53 -11.42 -6.27
CA TYR A 126 -5.14 -10.31 -7.00
C TYR A 126 -4.81 -10.40 -8.51
N LEU A 127 -3.53 -10.57 -8.86
CA LEU A 127 -3.08 -10.63 -10.26
C LEU A 127 -3.68 -11.84 -10.99
N VAL A 128 -3.71 -13.00 -10.34
CA VAL A 128 -4.30 -14.22 -10.91
C VAL A 128 -5.80 -14.06 -11.13
N ALA A 129 -6.53 -13.57 -10.12
CA ALA A 129 -7.97 -13.35 -10.23
C ALA A 129 -8.31 -12.31 -11.30
N TRP A 130 -7.55 -11.21 -11.34
CA TRP A 130 -7.71 -10.15 -12.34
C TRP A 130 -7.42 -10.66 -13.76
N ALA A 131 -6.30 -11.39 -13.96
CA ALA A 131 -5.96 -11.96 -15.27
C ALA A 131 -6.98 -13.01 -15.72
N GLY A 132 -7.43 -13.87 -14.79
CA GLY A 132 -8.47 -14.87 -15.03
C GLY A 132 -9.80 -14.25 -15.45
N TRP A 133 -10.19 -13.12 -14.85
CA TRP A 133 -11.41 -12.39 -15.20
C TRP A 133 -11.41 -11.89 -16.65
N TRP A 134 -10.26 -11.43 -17.15
CA TRP A 134 -10.09 -11.03 -18.55
C TRP A 134 -10.05 -12.23 -19.47
N TRP A 135 -9.34 -13.29 -19.07
CA TRP A 135 -9.26 -14.52 -19.85
C TRP A 135 -10.63 -15.14 -20.09
N SER A 136 -11.52 -15.13 -19.09
CA SER A 136 -12.88 -15.67 -19.21
C SER A 136 -13.84 -14.82 -20.07
N ARG A 137 -13.40 -13.64 -20.51
CA ARG A 137 -14.20 -12.66 -21.29
C ARG A 137 -13.55 -12.32 -22.64
N ARG A 138 -12.53 -13.08 -23.03
CA ARG A 138 -12.04 -13.15 -24.41
C ARG A 138 -12.93 -14.10 -25.21
#